data_AF-A0A3D0T320-F1
#
_entry.id   AF-A0A3D0T320-F1
#
_cell.length_a   1.000
_cell.length_b   1.000
_cell.length_c   1.000
_cell.angle_alpha   90.00
_cell.angle_beta   90.00
_cell.angle_gamma   90.00
#
_symmetry.space_group_name_H-M   'P 1'
#
loop_
_entity.id
_entity.type
_entity.pdbx_description
1 polymer ?
#
loop_
_entity_poly.entity_id
_entity_poly.type
_entity_poly.pdbx_seq_one_letter_code
_entity_poly.pdbx_strand_id
1 'polypeptide(L)'
;GSLPVLAGSGNAQLLDSASLHRLEKTLKQTGVDTAFLHGRHPIWPENLPEVADWLEVAAGGIVQAAISAHAFLDLDAVVIEGAVPDAVKQVLLHKCEQLLAKADCRGLSPLRLLPGSVGADARALGCANLPLLAQYSL
;
A
#
# COMPACT_ATOMS: atom_id res chain seq x y z
N GLY A 1 -3.38 3.14 -14.63
CA GLY A 1 -4.54 3.38 -13.75
C GLY A 1 -4.45 2.46 -12.55
N SER A 2 -5.41 2.52 -11.61
CA SER A 2 -5.44 1.60 -10.46
C SER A 2 -5.70 0.16 -10.92
N LEU A 3 -5.15 -0.83 -10.24
CA LEU A 3 -5.38 -2.24 -10.56
C LEU A 3 -6.74 -2.69 -10.04
N PRO A 4 -7.52 -3.47 -10.80
CA PRO A 4 -8.72 -4.10 -10.28
C PRO A 4 -8.34 -5.15 -9.23
N VAL A 5 -9.05 -5.15 -8.11
CA VAL A 5 -8.89 -6.12 -7.00
C VAL A 5 -10.27 -6.65 -6.61
N LEU A 6 -10.28 -7.85 -6.01
CA LEU A 6 -11.49 -8.42 -5.44
C LEU A 6 -11.71 -7.79 -4.07
N ALA A 7 -12.91 -7.24 -3.86
CA ALA A 7 -13.33 -6.69 -2.57
C ALA A 7 -14.70 -7.26 -2.21
N GLY A 8 -14.72 -8.21 -1.27
CA GLY A 8 -15.95 -8.92 -0.91
C GLY A 8 -16.55 -9.66 -2.11
N SER A 9 -17.81 -9.37 -2.44
CA SER A 9 -18.56 -10.01 -3.53
C SER A 9 -18.40 -9.34 -4.91
N GLY A 10 -17.55 -8.33 -5.04
CA GLY A 10 -17.44 -7.55 -6.27
C GLY A 10 -16.02 -7.15 -6.67
N ASN A 11 -15.90 -6.62 -7.89
CA ASN A 11 -14.69 -5.98 -8.39
C ASN A 11 -14.61 -4.54 -7.86
N ALA A 12 -13.46 -4.16 -7.33
CA ALA A 12 -13.14 -2.80 -6.92
C ALA A 12 -11.82 -2.36 -7.54
N GLN A 13 -11.48 -1.08 -7.47
CA GLN A 13 -10.12 -0.63 -7.76
C GLN A 13 -9.27 -0.73 -6.49
N LEU A 14 -7.97 -0.99 -6.61
CA LEU A 14 -7.04 -0.99 -5.48
C LEU A 14 -7.10 0.34 -4.70
N LEU A 15 -7.36 1.44 -5.40
CA LEU A 15 -7.55 2.74 -4.77
C LEU A 15 -8.76 2.76 -3.82
N ASP A 16 -9.79 1.97 -4.10
CA ASP A 16 -11.00 1.87 -3.27
C ASP A 16 -10.76 1.03 -2.00
N SER A 17 -9.65 0.27 -1.92
CA SER A 17 -9.30 -0.54 -0.75
C SER A 17 -8.15 0.06 0.06
N ALA A 18 -7.08 0.49 -0.60
CA ALA A 18 -5.80 0.85 0.00
C ALA A 18 -5.50 2.36 0.05
N SER A 19 -6.48 3.24 -0.21
CA SER A 19 -6.26 4.69 -0.13
C SER A 19 -6.53 5.27 1.26
N LEU A 20 -5.77 6.31 1.62
CA LEU A 20 -6.03 7.11 2.82
C LEU A 20 -7.35 7.88 2.73
N HIS A 21 -7.79 8.24 1.53
CA HIS A 21 -9.09 8.87 1.32
C HIS A 21 -10.24 7.98 1.80
N ARG A 22 -10.13 6.67 1.56
CA ARG A 22 -11.10 5.69 2.05
C ARG A 22 -11.08 5.62 3.58
N LEU A 23 -9.89 5.53 4.19
CA LEU A 23 -9.75 5.54 5.66
C LEU A 23 -10.37 6.80 6.27
N GLU A 24 -10.06 7.96 5.71
CA GLU A 24 -10.62 9.24 6.14
C GLU A 24 -12.15 9.25 6.06
N LYS A 25 -12.72 8.73 4.96
CA LYS A 25 -14.18 8.63 4.80
C LYS A 25 -14.81 7.75 5.88
N THR A 26 -14.22 6.59 6.17
CA THR A 26 -14.71 5.68 7.22
C THR A 26 -14.66 6.34 8.60
N LEU A 27 -13.54 6.98 8.94
CA LEU A 27 -13.37 7.67 10.23
C LEU A 27 -14.35 8.85 10.41
N LYS A 28 -14.60 9.63 9.35
CA LYS A 28 -15.61 10.70 9.40
C LYS A 28 -17.02 10.17 9.65
N GLN A 29 -17.34 8.99 9.13
CA GLN A 29 -18.65 8.36 9.35
C GLN A 29 -18.82 7.89 10.81
N THR A 30 -17.74 7.56 11.50
CA THR A 30 -17.76 7.18 12.92
C THR A 30 -17.55 8.36 13.87
N GLY A 31 -17.46 9.59 13.35
CA GLY A 31 -17.33 10.82 14.13
C GLY A 31 -15.92 11.06 14.68
N VAL A 32 -14.91 10.33 14.18
CA VAL A 32 -13.51 10.49 14.58
C VAL A 32 -12.89 11.69 13.85
N ASP A 33 -12.14 12.53 14.57
CA ASP A 33 -11.34 13.60 13.97
C ASP A 33 -10.20 13.02 13.13
N THR A 34 -10.15 13.39 11.85
CA THR A 34 -9.21 12.88 10.86
C THR A 34 -8.00 13.78 10.64
N ALA A 35 -7.81 14.83 11.43
CA ALA A 35 -6.67 15.75 11.29
C ALA A 35 -5.31 15.01 11.30
N PHE A 36 -5.21 13.91 12.05
CA PHE A 36 -3.99 13.10 12.15
C PHE A 36 -3.58 12.40 10.84
N LEU A 37 -4.49 12.24 9.87
CA LEU A 37 -4.18 11.64 8.56
C LEU A 37 -3.45 12.61 7.62
N HIS A 38 -3.68 13.92 7.80
CA HIS A 38 -3.18 14.96 6.89
C HIS A 38 -1.92 15.66 7.42
N GLY A 39 -1.68 15.59 8.73
CA GLY A 39 -0.41 16.02 9.31
C GLY A 39 0.66 14.94 9.11
N ARG A 40 1.92 15.34 8.99
CA ARG A 40 3.09 14.46 9.20
C ARG A 40 3.18 14.07 10.68
N HIS A 41 2.07 13.66 11.29
CA HIS A 41 2.02 13.20 12.65
C HIS A 41 2.83 11.92 12.73
N PRO A 42 3.89 11.87 13.56
CA PRO A 42 4.74 10.69 13.66
C PRO A 42 4.01 9.49 14.27
N ILE A 43 2.85 9.72 14.88
CA ILE A 43 2.07 8.73 15.60
C ILE A 43 0.59 8.97 15.27
N TRP A 44 -0.10 7.90 14.88
CA TRP A 44 -1.56 7.89 14.78
C TRP A 44 -2.17 7.46 16.11
N PRO A 45 -3.42 7.86 16.42
CA PRO A 45 -4.09 7.41 17.62
C PRO A 45 -4.11 5.88 17.72
N GLU A 46 -3.71 5.37 18.88
CA GLU A 46 -3.79 3.94 19.18
C GLU A 46 -5.25 3.51 19.32
N ASN A 47 -5.55 2.26 18.97
CA ASN A 47 -6.86 1.62 19.18
C ASN A 47 -8.03 2.23 18.39
N LEU A 48 -7.82 2.67 17.14
CA LEU A 48 -8.90 2.94 16.20
C LEU A 48 -9.26 1.66 15.42
N PRO A 49 -10.42 1.01 15.67
CA PRO A 49 -10.82 -0.20 14.95
C PRO A 49 -10.83 0.00 13.43
N GLU A 50 -11.22 1.18 12.96
CA GLU A 50 -11.29 1.52 11.54
C GLU A 50 -9.92 1.52 10.87
N VAL A 51 -8.86 1.86 11.60
CA VAL A 51 -7.48 1.77 11.09
C VAL A 51 -7.06 0.32 10.96
N ALA A 52 -7.39 -0.53 11.95
CA ALA A 52 -7.10 -1.96 11.88
C ALA A 52 -7.83 -2.64 10.72
N ASP A 53 -9.13 -2.35 10.55
CA ASP A 53 -9.94 -2.85 9.43
C ASP A 53 -9.41 -2.36 8.08
N TRP A 54 -9.02 -1.09 8.00
CA TRP A 54 -8.42 -0.54 6.79
C TRP A 54 -7.10 -1.24 6.45
N LEU A 55 -6.23 -1.51 7.43
CA LEU A 55 -4.98 -2.23 7.23
C LEU A 55 -5.21 -3.63 6.64
N GLU A 56 -6.21 -4.36 7.12
CA GLU A 56 -6.57 -5.69 6.57
C GLU A 56 -7.01 -5.60 5.10
N VAL A 57 -7.93 -4.69 4.80
CA VAL A 57 -8.47 -4.58 3.44
C VAL A 57 -7.43 -4.01 2.47
N ALA A 58 -6.59 -3.07 2.92
CA ALA A 58 -5.48 -2.53 2.15
C ALA A 58 -4.45 -3.61 1.86
N ALA A 59 -4.05 -4.40 2.85
CA ALA A 59 -3.08 -5.48 2.67
C ALA A 59 -3.57 -6.53 1.66
N GLY A 60 -4.84 -6.94 1.75
CA GLY A 60 -5.44 -7.86 0.78
C GLY A 60 -5.38 -7.35 -0.66
N GLY A 61 -5.79 -6.09 -0.87
CA GLY A 61 -5.72 -5.47 -2.19
C GLY A 61 -4.28 -5.35 -2.72
N ILE A 62 -3.34 -4.93 -1.87
CA ILE A 62 -1.93 -4.76 -2.25
C ILE A 62 -1.32 -6.10 -2.65
N VAL A 63 -1.55 -7.17 -1.88
CA VAL A 63 -1.00 -8.50 -2.19
C VAL A 63 -1.57 -9.06 -3.48
N GLN A 64 -2.89 -8.90 -3.71
CA GLN A 64 -3.49 -9.32 -4.97
C GLN A 64 -2.87 -8.58 -6.17
N ALA A 65 -2.69 -7.26 -6.04
CA ALA A 65 -2.05 -6.45 -7.06
C ALA A 65 -0.59 -6.86 -7.29
N ALA A 66 0.16 -7.11 -6.22
CA ALA A 66 1.56 -7.51 -6.27
C ALA A 66 1.74 -8.86 -6.97
N ILE A 67 0.94 -9.88 -6.61
CA ILE A 67 0.95 -11.20 -7.27
C ILE A 67 0.57 -11.06 -8.75
N SER A 68 -0.46 -10.26 -9.05
CA SER A 68 -0.90 -10.05 -10.43
C SER A 68 0.21 -9.42 -11.27
N ALA A 69 0.86 -8.36 -10.77
CA ALA A 69 1.97 -7.72 -11.45
C ALA A 69 3.17 -8.69 -11.63
N HIS A 70 3.48 -9.45 -10.58
CA HIS A 70 4.54 -10.45 -10.59
C HIS A 70 4.31 -11.54 -11.64
N ALA A 71 3.08 -12.02 -11.77
CA ALA A 71 2.74 -13.06 -12.75
C ALA A 71 3.01 -12.67 -14.21
N PHE A 72 2.95 -11.37 -14.53
CA PHE A 72 3.22 -10.88 -15.89
C PHE A 72 4.64 -10.37 -16.08
N LEU A 73 5.29 -9.87 -15.02
CA LEU A 73 6.55 -9.13 -15.11
C LEU A 73 7.76 -9.86 -14.50
N ASP A 74 7.54 -10.94 -13.75
CA ASP A 74 8.57 -11.71 -13.02
C ASP A 74 9.46 -10.79 -12.16
N LEU A 75 8.84 -10.12 -11.19
CA LEU A 75 9.45 -9.10 -10.33
C LEU A 75 10.27 -9.74 -9.20
N ASP A 76 11.50 -9.25 -8.99
CA ASP A 76 12.30 -9.66 -7.82
C ASP A 76 11.70 -9.17 -6.48
N ALA A 77 11.00 -8.04 -6.51
CA ALA A 77 10.40 -7.41 -5.35
C ALA A 77 9.34 -6.36 -5.71
N VAL A 78 8.41 -6.14 -4.77
CA VAL A 78 7.49 -5.00 -4.76
C VAL A 78 7.78 -4.13 -3.53
N VAL A 79 7.97 -2.83 -3.76
CA VAL A 79 8.16 -1.85 -2.69
C VAL A 79 6.82 -1.26 -2.27
N ILE A 80 6.52 -1.30 -0.98
CA ILE A 80 5.30 -0.74 -0.39
C ILE A 80 5.63 0.56 0.33
N GLU A 81 5.08 1.66 -0.16
CA GLU A 81 5.27 3.00 0.41
C GLU A 81 3.93 3.72 0.55
N GLY A 82 3.83 4.61 1.53
CA GLY A 82 2.64 5.42 1.75
C GLY A 82 2.94 6.65 2.61
N ALA A 83 2.06 7.65 2.52
CA ALA A 83 2.08 8.82 3.40
C ALA A 83 1.48 8.48 4.78
N VAL A 84 2.06 7.48 5.45
CA VAL A 84 1.64 7.01 6.78
C VAL A 84 2.85 6.96 7.72
N PRO A 85 2.65 6.98 9.05
CA PRO A 85 3.74 6.79 10.00
C PRO A 85 4.44 5.44 9.79
N ASP A 86 5.73 5.37 10.08
CA ASP A 86 6.51 4.14 9.90
C ASP A 86 5.93 2.97 10.70
N ALA A 87 5.43 3.20 11.92
CA ALA A 87 4.76 2.17 12.70
C ALA A 87 3.57 1.54 11.97
N VAL A 88 2.73 2.37 11.32
CA VAL A 88 1.58 1.92 10.54
C VAL A 88 2.03 1.19 9.28
N LYS A 89 3.07 1.69 8.60
CA LYS A 89 3.67 1.06 7.42
C LYS A 89 4.23 -0.33 7.74
N GLN A 90 4.90 -0.49 8.88
CA GLN A 90 5.43 -1.80 9.31
C GLN A 90 4.30 -2.81 9.58
N VAL A 91 3.21 -2.37 10.22
CA VAL A 91 2.03 -3.23 10.42
C VAL A 91 1.41 -3.63 9.09
N LEU A 92 1.27 -2.68 8.15
CA LEU A 92 0.75 -2.96 6.81
C LEU A 92 1.63 -3.98 6.07
N LEU A 93 2.95 -3.75 6.06
CA LEU A 93 3.92 -4.65 5.43
C LEU A 93 3.83 -6.06 6.01
N HIS A 94 3.79 -6.18 7.34
CA HIS A 94 3.69 -7.48 8.01
C HIS A 94 2.41 -8.24 7.62
N LYS A 95 1.27 -7.54 7.53
CA LYS A 95 0.02 -8.15 7.05
C LYS A 95 0.13 -8.60 5.60
N CYS A 96 0.74 -7.80 4.73
CA CYS A 96 0.99 -8.18 3.34
C CYS A 96 1.87 -9.43 3.25
N GLU A 97 2.94 -9.53 4.04
CA GLU A 97 3.82 -10.71 4.08
C GLU A 97 3.04 -11.96 4.52
N GLN A 98 2.22 -11.85 5.57
CA GLN A 98 1.37 -12.95 6.05
C GLN A 98 0.38 -13.43 5.00
N LEU A 99 -0.22 -12.51 4.24
CA LEU A 99 -1.16 -12.83 3.17
C LEU A 99 -0.45 -13.45 1.96
N LEU A 100 0.70 -12.91 1.57
CA LEU A 100 1.52 -13.46 0.49
C LEU A 100 1.97 -14.89 0.80
N ALA A 101 2.37 -15.15 2.05
CA ALA A 101 2.77 -16.49 2.51
C ALA A 101 1.63 -17.52 2.45
N LYS A 102 0.37 -17.07 2.51
CA LYS A 102 -0.83 -17.93 2.42
C LYS A 102 -1.40 -18.02 1.00
N ALA A 103 -0.93 -17.20 0.07
CA ALA A 103 -1.45 -17.15 -1.28
C ALA A 103 -0.99 -18.35 -2.11
N ASP A 104 -1.84 -18.77 -3.05
CA ASP A 104 -1.45 -19.80 -4.03
C ASP A 104 -0.60 -19.16 -5.14
N CYS A 105 0.72 -19.23 -4.96
CA CYS A 105 1.72 -18.72 -5.90
C CYS A 105 2.36 -19.84 -6.74
N ARG A 106 1.69 -21.00 -6.90
CA ARG A 106 2.24 -22.11 -7.69
C ARG A 106 2.52 -21.66 -9.12
N GLY A 107 3.73 -21.95 -9.60
CA GLY A 107 4.19 -21.54 -10.94
C GLY A 107 4.81 -20.15 -11.00
N LEU A 108 4.84 -19.40 -9.89
CA LEU A 108 5.54 -18.11 -9.80
C LEU A 108 6.88 -18.27 -9.06
N SER A 109 7.86 -17.47 -9.45
CA SER A 109 9.11 -17.29 -8.70
C SER A 109 8.82 -16.60 -7.34
N PRO A 110 9.71 -16.71 -6.34
CA PRO A 110 9.51 -16.04 -5.05
C PRO A 110 9.44 -14.52 -5.20
N LEU A 111 8.38 -13.91 -4.67
CA LEU A 111 8.20 -12.45 -4.62
C LEU A 111 8.57 -11.91 -3.23
N ARG A 112 9.37 -10.85 -3.18
CA ARG A 112 9.68 -10.14 -1.92
C ARG A 112 8.85 -8.86 -1.79
N LEU A 113 8.41 -8.56 -0.57
CA LEU A 113 7.81 -7.27 -0.24
C LEU A 113 8.84 -6.47 0.56
N LEU A 114 9.08 -5.23 0.15
CA LEU A 114 10.07 -4.35 0.78
C LEU A 114 9.41 -3.07 1.28
N PRO A 115 9.83 -2.53 2.43
CA PRO A 115 9.38 -1.22 2.87
C PRO A 115 10.00 -0.14 1.98
N GLY A 116 9.20 0.85 1.59
CA GLY A 116 9.71 2.11 1.08
C GLY A 116 10.44 2.89 2.18
N SER A 117 11.52 3.58 1.81
CA SER A 117 12.37 4.36 2.71
C SER A 117 12.26 5.87 2.53
N VAL A 118 11.42 6.33 1.60
CA VAL A 118 11.41 7.73 1.13
C VAL A 118 10.17 8.48 1.62
N GLY A 119 9.09 7.78 1.94
CA GLY A 119 7.86 8.36 2.48
C GLY A 119 7.18 9.32 1.49
N ALA A 120 6.67 10.44 1.99
CA ALA A 120 5.92 11.43 1.21
C ALA A 120 6.70 12.01 0.02
N ASP A 121 8.04 12.00 0.09
CA ASP A 121 8.92 12.55 -0.94
C ASP A 121 9.22 11.54 -2.06
N ALA A 122 8.77 10.28 -1.94
CA ALA A 122 8.99 9.23 -2.94
C ALA A 122 8.52 9.66 -4.33
N ARG A 123 7.35 10.33 -4.39
CA ARG A 123 6.79 10.83 -5.64
C ARG A 123 7.65 11.96 -6.22
N ALA A 124 8.11 12.89 -5.38
CA ALA A 124 8.93 14.01 -5.83
C ALA A 124 10.29 13.54 -6.36
N LEU A 125 10.96 12.63 -5.63
CA LEU A 125 12.24 12.06 -6.03
C LEU A 125 12.13 11.16 -7.26
N GLY A 126 11.09 10.32 -7.35
CA GLY A 126 10.84 9.51 -8.54
C GLY A 126 10.61 10.37 -9.79
N CYS A 127 9.82 11.44 -9.67
CA CYS A 127 9.61 12.40 -10.75
C CYS A 127 10.87 13.18 -11.13
N ALA A 128 11.75 13.48 -10.18
CA ALA A 128 13.03 14.16 -10.44
C ALA A 128 14.09 13.23 -11.07
N ASN A 129 14.02 11.92 -10.79
CA ASN A 129 14.96 10.94 -11.31
C ASN A 129 14.69 10.59 -12.79
N LEU A 130 13.45 10.67 -13.24
CA LEU A 130 13.06 10.44 -14.65
C LEU A 130 13.79 11.38 -15.64
N PRO A 131 13.83 12.72 -15.43
CA PRO A 131 14.63 13.64 -16.25
C PRO A 131 16.14 13.37 -16.20
N LEU A 132 16.68 13.00 -15.03
CA LEU A 132 18.10 12.69 -14.85
C LEU A 132 18.51 11.44 -15.62
N LEU A 133 17.71 10.36 -15.55
CA LEU A 133 17.93 9.18 -16.35
C LEU A 133 17.82 9.52 -17.85
N ALA A 134 16.80 10.24 -18.27
CA ALA A 134 16.66 10.65 -19.68
C ALA A 134 17.85 11.47 -20.24
N GLN A 135 18.58 12.21 -19.38
CA GLN A 135 19.76 12.96 -19.78
C GLN A 135 21.09 12.18 -19.65
N TYR A 136 21.17 11.17 -18.79
CA TYR A 136 22.46 10.57 -18.38
C TYR A 136 22.50 9.04 -18.34
N SER A 137 21.40 8.32 -18.59
CA SER A 137 21.45 6.87 -18.84
C SER A 137 21.60 6.62 -20.35
N LEU A 138 22.74 6.00 -20.70
CA LEU A 138 23.18 5.63 -22.06
C LEU A 138 22.20 4.68 -22.77
#